data_AF-A0A381RFC9-F1
#
_entry.id   AF-A0A381RFC9-F1
#
_cell.length_a   1.000
_cell.length_b   1.000
_cell.length_c   1.000
_cell.angle_alpha   90.00
_cell.angle_beta   90.00
_cell.angle_gamma   90.00
#
_symmetry.space_group_name_H-M   'P 1'
#
loop_
_entity.id
_entity.type
_entity.pdbx_description
1 polymer ?
#
loop_
_entity_poly.entity_id
_entity_poly.type
_entity_poly.pdbx_seq_one_letter_code
_entity_poly.pdbx_strand_id
1 'polypeptide(L)'
;MAVLVDEAVWPWRGARWAHLVSDESVAELHAFADRLGLRRMSFQGDHYDVPESVRDRALALGAEPVRGRDLVRRLRGAGLRLAAPERPGAWEEVGRWTDVGFRPDVGSTLLPVLATALEAVDADWTTARTVAFRRRVEWALVVEDNSAVSLAGPVPVGVDVRIHDDRLVELLADERGVR
;
A
#
# COMPACT_ATOMS: atom_id res chain seq x y z
N MET A 1 -20.33 -9.86 -6.28
CA MET A 1 -19.42 -8.92 -5.59
C MET A 1 -18.16 -8.85 -6.42
N ALA A 2 -17.63 -7.64 -6.58
CA ALA A 2 -16.57 -7.37 -7.54
C ALA A 2 -15.72 -6.18 -7.13
N VAL A 3 -14.48 -6.23 -7.60
CA VAL A 3 -13.64 -5.05 -7.71
C VAL A 3 -14.14 -4.21 -8.88
N LEU A 4 -14.38 -2.93 -8.63
CA LEU A 4 -14.95 -1.98 -9.58
C LEU A 4 -13.90 -0.93 -9.94
N VAL A 5 -13.89 -0.50 -11.20
CA VAL A 5 -13.05 0.61 -11.65
C VAL A 5 -13.87 1.60 -12.48
N ASP A 6 -13.75 2.90 -12.19
CA ASP A 6 -14.44 3.93 -12.96
C ASP A 6 -13.67 4.41 -14.20
N GLU A 7 -14.23 5.36 -14.94
CA GLU A 7 -13.53 5.97 -16.07
C GLU A 7 -12.34 6.82 -15.59
N ALA A 8 -11.20 6.70 -16.27
CA ALA A 8 -10.06 7.57 -16.02
C ALA A 8 -10.33 8.97 -16.56
N VAL A 9 -10.91 9.85 -15.73
CA VAL A 9 -11.34 11.20 -16.13
C VAL A 9 -10.61 12.31 -15.39
N TRP A 10 -9.90 11.99 -14.31
CA TRP A 10 -9.25 12.99 -13.44
C TRP A 10 -7.83 13.31 -13.94
N PRO A 11 -7.55 14.52 -14.45
CA PRO A 11 -6.23 14.87 -14.93
C PRO A 11 -5.27 15.16 -13.76
N TRP A 12 -4.21 14.37 -13.62
CA TRP A 12 -3.17 14.60 -12.61
C TRP A 12 -1.82 14.03 -13.07
N ARG A 13 -0.74 14.80 -12.86
CA ARG A 13 0.65 14.42 -13.23
C ARG A 13 0.81 13.89 -14.67
N GLY A 14 0.11 14.50 -15.63
CA GLY A 14 0.22 14.15 -17.05
C GLY A 14 -0.55 12.88 -17.46
N ALA A 15 -1.33 12.28 -16.56
CA ALA A 15 -2.18 11.14 -16.84
C ALA A 15 -3.63 11.41 -16.41
N ARG A 16 -4.55 10.57 -16.89
CA ARG A 16 -5.90 10.50 -16.34
C ARG A 16 -5.97 9.38 -15.31
N TRP A 17 -6.74 9.62 -14.26
CA TRP A 17 -6.85 8.72 -13.11
C TRP A 17 -8.28 8.26 -12.91
N ALA A 18 -8.39 7.01 -12.48
CA ALA A 18 -9.61 6.31 -12.10
C ALA A 18 -9.51 5.86 -10.65
N HIS A 19 -10.65 5.52 -10.06
CA HIS A 19 -10.76 4.92 -8.74
C HIS A 19 -10.99 3.42 -8.88
N LEU A 20 -10.28 2.63 -8.08
CA LEU A 20 -10.43 1.19 -7.93
C LEU A 20 -10.95 0.90 -6.53
N VAL A 21 -12.09 0.20 -6.44
CA VAL A 21 -12.77 -0.12 -5.17
C VAL A 21 -13.25 -1.56 -5.13
N SER A 22 -13.66 -2.03 -3.97
CA SER A 22 -14.47 -3.24 -3.82
C SER A 22 -15.86 -2.86 -3.33
N ASP A 23 -16.89 -3.58 -3.77
CA ASP A 23 -18.24 -3.51 -3.19
C ASP A 23 -18.53 -4.62 -2.17
N GLU A 24 -17.49 -5.30 -1.69
CA GLU A 24 -17.55 -6.39 -0.71
C GLU A 24 -16.73 -6.09 0.54
N SER A 25 -15.43 -5.90 0.37
CA SER A 25 -14.51 -5.73 1.50
C SER A 25 -13.20 -5.07 1.09
N VAL A 26 -12.58 -4.39 2.06
CA VAL A 26 -11.23 -3.86 1.91
C VAL A 26 -10.20 -4.99 1.69
N ALA A 27 -10.44 -6.18 2.24
CA ALA A 27 -9.57 -7.34 2.04
C ALA A 27 -9.57 -7.83 0.58
N GLU A 28 -10.74 -7.91 -0.06
CA GLU A 28 -10.85 -8.23 -1.49
C GLU A 28 -10.07 -7.21 -2.33
N LEU A 29 -10.26 -5.92 -2.04
CA LEU A 29 -9.57 -4.85 -2.74
C LEU A 29 -8.04 -4.93 -2.56
N HIS A 30 -7.55 -5.23 -1.35
CA HIS A 30 -6.12 -5.43 -1.12
C HIS A 30 -5.57 -6.63 -1.87
N ALA A 31 -6.28 -7.76 -1.90
CA ALA A 31 -5.84 -8.93 -2.65
C ALA A 31 -5.78 -8.66 -4.16
N PHE A 32 -6.75 -7.89 -4.69
CA PHE A 32 -6.75 -7.50 -6.09
C PHE A 32 -5.62 -6.51 -6.43
N ALA A 33 -5.44 -5.49 -5.59
CA ALA A 33 -4.39 -4.48 -5.73
C ALA A 33 -2.98 -5.10 -5.73
N ASP A 34 -2.76 -6.15 -4.92
CA ASP A 34 -1.52 -6.92 -4.90
C ASP A 34 -1.19 -7.55 -6.24
N ARG A 35 -2.16 -8.29 -6.81
CA ARG A 35 -2.00 -8.92 -8.13
C ARG A 35 -1.77 -7.91 -9.24
N LEU A 36 -2.26 -6.68 -9.06
CA LEU A 36 -2.05 -5.58 -9.98
C LEU A 36 -0.66 -4.92 -9.82
N GLY A 37 0.06 -5.22 -8.73
CA GLY A 37 1.35 -4.62 -8.39
C GLY A 37 1.20 -3.21 -7.82
N LEU A 38 0.05 -2.90 -7.21
CA LEU A 38 -0.15 -1.61 -6.55
C LEU A 38 0.56 -1.59 -5.20
N ARG A 39 1.23 -0.47 -4.93
CA ARG A 39 1.81 -0.22 -3.60
C ARG A 39 0.74 -0.21 -2.52
N ARG A 40 0.96 -0.91 -1.42
CA ARG A 40 0.00 -0.92 -0.30
C ARG A 40 -0.15 0.46 0.33
N MET A 41 0.91 1.27 0.33
CA MET A 41 0.86 2.67 0.77
C MET A 41 0.00 3.59 -0.10
N SER A 42 -0.35 3.19 -1.33
CA SER A 42 -1.21 3.99 -2.22
C SER A 42 -2.70 3.92 -1.86
N PHE A 43 -3.10 3.01 -0.97
CA PHE A 43 -4.46 2.88 -0.48
C PHE A 43 -4.92 4.15 0.28
N GLN A 44 -6.08 4.67 -0.10
CA GLN A 44 -6.66 5.91 0.44
C GLN A 44 -7.77 5.64 1.49
N GLY A 45 -7.81 4.43 2.05
CA GLY A 45 -8.73 4.04 3.13
C GLY A 45 -9.98 3.29 2.67
N ASP A 46 -10.50 3.61 1.48
CA ASP A 46 -11.63 2.91 0.86
C ASP A 46 -11.47 2.65 -0.65
N HIS A 47 -10.37 3.13 -1.24
CA HIS A 47 -10.07 2.99 -2.68
C HIS A 47 -8.56 3.08 -2.94
N TYR A 48 -8.19 2.71 -4.16
CA TYR A 48 -6.93 3.10 -4.80
C TYR A 48 -7.21 4.07 -5.93
N ASP A 49 -6.35 5.06 -6.10
CA ASP A 49 -6.30 5.86 -7.33
C ASP A 49 -5.32 5.21 -8.30
N VAL A 50 -5.75 4.96 -9.52
CA VAL A 50 -4.95 4.29 -10.55
C VAL A 50 -4.90 5.11 -11.83
N PRO A 51 -3.72 5.27 -12.47
CA PRO A 51 -3.65 5.91 -13.78
C PRO A 51 -4.29 5.02 -14.85
N GLU A 52 -4.64 5.63 -15.99
CA GLU A 52 -5.31 4.96 -17.13
C GLU A 52 -4.64 3.65 -17.56
N SER A 53 -3.30 3.61 -17.63
CA SER A 53 -2.55 2.40 -17.96
C SER A 53 -2.74 1.26 -16.96
N VAL A 54 -2.91 1.58 -15.68
CA VAL A 54 -3.15 0.60 -14.61
C VAL A 54 -4.62 0.20 -14.57
N ARG A 55 -5.54 1.12 -14.90
CA ARG A 55 -6.96 0.79 -15.11
C ARG A 55 -7.13 -0.27 -16.19
N ASP A 56 -6.43 -0.15 -17.32
CA ASP A 56 -6.54 -1.15 -18.40
C ASP A 56 -6.08 -2.54 -17.95
N ARG A 57 -5.02 -2.60 -17.12
CA ARG A 57 -4.57 -3.84 -16.47
C ARG A 57 -5.60 -4.37 -15.47
N ALA A 58 -6.25 -3.49 -14.69
CA ALA A 58 -7.30 -3.87 -13.76
C ALA A 58 -8.49 -4.51 -14.50
N LEU A 59 -8.91 -3.94 -15.63
CA LEU A 59 -9.95 -4.52 -16.48
C LEU A 59 -9.54 -5.90 -17.01
N ALA A 60 -8.30 -6.04 -17.48
CA ALA A 60 -7.77 -7.33 -17.94
C ALA A 60 -7.72 -8.39 -16.82
N LEU A 61 -7.51 -7.96 -15.57
CA LEU A 61 -7.57 -8.81 -14.37
C LEU A 61 -8.99 -9.07 -13.84
N GLY A 62 -10.02 -8.54 -14.51
CA GLY A 62 -11.42 -8.82 -14.20
C GLY A 62 -12.13 -7.78 -13.32
N ALA A 63 -11.57 -6.57 -13.15
CA ALA A 63 -12.32 -5.47 -12.54
C ALA A 63 -13.54 -5.09 -13.41
N GLU A 64 -14.69 -4.84 -12.78
CA GLU A 64 -15.91 -4.43 -13.46
C GLU A 64 -15.84 -2.93 -13.82
N PRO A 65 -15.92 -2.54 -15.10
CA PRO A 65 -16.01 -1.13 -15.47
C PRO A 65 -17.38 -0.58 -15.08
N VAL A 66 -17.39 0.50 -14.31
CA VAL A 66 -18.60 1.20 -13.89
C VAL A 66 -18.46 2.70 -14.11
N ARG A 67 -19.57 3.44 -14.05
CA ARG A 67 -19.48 4.90 -13.98
C ARG A 67 -19.11 5.34 -12.57
N GLY A 68 -18.39 6.45 -12.41
CA GLY A 68 -18.00 6.96 -11.08
C GLY A 68 -19.16 7.12 -10.09
N ARG A 69 -20.36 7.51 -10.56
CA ARG A 69 -21.57 7.59 -9.72
C ARG A 69 -22.03 6.23 -9.19
N ASP A 70 -21.91 5.19 -10.01
CA ASP A 70 -22.33 3.83 -9.68
C ASP A 70 -21.31 3.19 -8.74
N LEU A 71 -20.02 3.44 -8.98
CA LEU A 71 -18.92 3.08 -8.09
C LEU A 71 -19.16 3.60 -6.67
N VAL A 72 -19.39 4.92 -6.52
CA VAL A 72 -19.62 5.53 -5.20
C VAL A 72 -20.90 5.01 -4.55
N ARG A 73 -21.95 4.76 -5.34
CA ARG A 73 -23.20 4.18 -4.82
C ARG A 73 -22.99 2.77 -4.27
N ARG A 74 -22.28 1.90 -4.98
CA ARG A 74 -22.00 0.53 -4.54
C ARG A 74 -21.05 0.51 -3.33
N LEU A 75 -20.00 1.33 -3.34
CA LEU A 75 -19.09 1.48 -2.20
C LEU A 75 -19.81 1.94 -0.92
N ARG A 76 -20.77 2.86 -1.05
CA ARG A 76 -21.64 3.26 0.07
C ARG A 76 -22.60 2.15 0.49
N GLY A 77 -23.18 1.44 -0.46
CA GLY A 77 -24.07 0.29 -0.20
C GLY A 77 -23.36 -0.84 0.56
N ALA A 78 -22.06 -1.01 0.32
CA ALA A 78 -21.19 -1.93 1.05
C ALA A 78 -20.77 -1.42 2.44
N GLY A 79 -21.10 -0.18 2.80
CA GLY A 79 -20.69 0.43 4.07
C GLY A 79 -19.20 0.79 4.14
N LEU A 80 -18.48 0.80 3.02
CA LEU A 80 -17.03 0.98 2.97
C LEU A 80 -16.61 2.44 2.71
N ARG A 81 -17.49 3.29 2.18
CA ARG A 81 -17.14 4.69 1.87
C ARG A 81 -16.85 5.48 3.14
N LEU A 82 -15.64 6.03 3.23
CA LEU A 82 -15.22 6.90 4.32
C LEU A 82 -15.62 8.37 4.07
N ALA A 83 -16.07 9.04 5.13
CA ALA A 83 -16.15 10.49 5.15
C ALA A 83 -14.73 11.10 5.09
N ALA A 84 -14.62 12.35 4.62
CA ALA A 84 -13.33 13.01 4.46
C ALA A 84 -12.48 13.03 5.75
N PRO A 85 -13.04 13.29 6.96
CA PRO A 85 -12.28 13.25 8.20
C PRO A 85 -11.83 11.83 8.60
N GLU A 86 -12.38 10.78 8.02
CA GLU A 86 -12.04 9.38 8.36
C GLU A 86 -10.92 8.84 7.47
N ARG A 87 -10.70 9.44 6.29
CA ARG A 87 -9.63 9.03 5.38
C ARG A 87 -8.24 9.24 5.99
N PRO A 88 -7.27 8.38 5.67
CA PRO A 88 -6.00 8.33 6.39
C PRO A 88 -5.08 9.54 6.16
N GLY A 89 -5.29 10.30 5.07
CA GLY A 89 -4.49 11.48 4.75
C GLY A 89 -3.15 11.14 4.08
N ALA A 90 -2.21 12.08 4.11
CA ALA A 90 -0.90 11.94 3.49
C ALA A 90 0.07 11.20 4.41
N TRP A 91 1.00 10.45 3.79
CA TRP A 91 2.15 9.89 4.48
C TRP A 91 3.18 10.98 4.77
N GLU A 92 3.67 11.02 6.00
CA GLU A 92 4.78 11.85 6.45
C GLU A 92 5.99 10.96 6.67
N GLU A 93 7.14 11.38 6.15
CA GLU A 93 8.42 10.71 6.41
C GLU A 93 8.86 11.00 7.85
N VAL A 94 9.13 9.95 8.62
CA VAL A 94 9.53 10.04 10.03
C VAL A 94 10.94 9.51 10.29
N GLY A 95 11.58 8.90 9.28
CA GLY A 95 12.96 8.44 9.37
C GLY A 95 13.47 7.94 8.03
N ARG A 96 14.78 8.07 7.81
CA ARG A 96 15.47 7.63 6.59
C ARG A 96 16.87 7.15 6.92
N TRP A 97 17.23 6.01 6.34
CA TRP A 97 18.55 5.39 6.44
C TRP A 97 19.01 5.01 5.04
N THR A 98 20.22 5.41 4.68
CA THR A 98 20.81 5.20 3.35
C THR A 98 22.32 5.05 3.53
N ASP A 99 22.93 4.15 2.77
CA ASP A 99 24.38 3.89 2.79
C ASP A 99 24.92 3.54 4.19
N VAL A 100 24.09 2.89 5.01
CA VAL A 100 24.45 2.52 6.38
C VAL A 100 25.36 1.29 6.43
N GLY A 101 25.34 0.42 5.42
CA GLY A 101 26.18 -0.78 5.33
C GLY A 101 25.70 -1.96 6.18
N PHE A 102 24.67 -1.76 6.99
CA PHE A 102 24.03 -2.76 7.84
C PHE A 102 22.54 -2.46 7.98
N ARG A 103 21.75 -3.45 8.38
CA ARG A 103 20.31 -3.26 8.64
C ARG A 103 20.10 -2.14 9.67
N PRO A 104 19.31 -1.10 9.37
CA PRO A 104 19.16 0.03 10.28
C PRO A 104 18.43 -0.36 11.57
N ASP A 105 18.87 0.21 12.70
CA ASP A 105 18.11 0.18 13.94
C ASP A 105 16.97 1.22 13.87
N VAL A 106 15.74 0.71 13.77
CA VAL A 106 14.51 1.51 13.64
C VAL A 106 13.65 1.47 14.90
N GLY A 107 14.09 0.76 15.95
CA GLY A 107 13.25 0.43 17.12
C GLY A 107 12.81 1.64 17.95
N SER A 108 13.58 2.74 17.90
CA SER A 108 13.23 4.01 18.55
C SER A 108 12.30 4.90 17.72
N THR A 109 12.11 4.59 16.43
CA THR A 109 11.34 5.41 15.47
C THR A 109 9.99 4.80 15.14
N LEU A 110 9.91 3.48 15.06
CA LEU A 110 8.73 2.75 14.58
C LEU A 110 8.02 1.95 15.68
N LEU A 111 6.86 1.39 15.33
CA LEU A 111 6.23 0.35 16.13
C LEU A 111 7.17 -0.86 16.28
N PRO A 112 7.29 -1.46 17.48
CA PRO A 112 8.15 -2.62 17.70
C PRO A 112 7.89 -3.78 16.73
N VAL A 113 6.63 -4.01 16.35
CA VAL A 113 6.27 -5.08 15.40
C VAL A 113 6.90 -4.87 14.01
N LEU A 114 7.09 -3.62 13.58
CA LEU A 114 7.73 -3.31 12.29
C LEU A 114 9.25 -3.44 12.38
N ALA A 115 9.85 -3.11 13.54
CA ALA A 115 11.26 -3.38 13.79
C ALA A 115 11.52 -4.90 13.75
N THR A 116 10.67 -5.70 14.37
CA THR A 116 10.74 -7.17 14.27
C THR A 116 10.51 -7.67 12.83
N ALA A 117 9.59 -7.07 12.08
CA ALA A 117 9.37 -7.45 10.68
C ALA A 117 10.58 -7.15 9.78
N LEU A 118 11.31 -6.06 10.05
CA LEU A 118 12.55 -5.71 9.35
C LEU A 118 13.62 -6.79 9.50
N GLU A 119 13.64 -7.53 10.62
CA GLU A 119 14.57 -8.65 10.84
C GLU A 119 14.44 -9.74 9.77
N ALA A 120 13.24 -9.91 9.20
CA ALA A 120 12.95 -10.87 8.15
C ALA A 120 13.34 -10.37 6.75
N VAL A 121 13.67 -9.09 6.58
CA VAL A 121 14.04 -8.53 5.27
C VAL A 121 15.51 -8.81 4.97
N ASP A 122 15.76 -9.40 3.81
CA ASP A 122 17.09 -9.60 3.24
C ASP A 122 17.32 -8.63 2.08
N ALA A 123 18.44 -7.93 2.10
CA ALA A 123 18.82 -6.89 1.14
C ALA A 123 20.33 -6.65 1.20
N ASP A 124 20.90 -6.06 0.15
CA ASP A 124 22.24 -5.50 0.21
C ASP A 124 22.23 -4.17 0.99
N TRP A 125 22.44 -4.23 2.30
CA TRP A 125 22.44 -3.05 3.18
C TRP A 125 23.52 -2.01 2.88
N THR A 126 24.47 -2.29 1.99
CA THR A 126 25.43 -1.30 1.50
C THR A 126 24.81 -0.34 0.50
N THR A 127 23.75 -0.76 -0.21
CA THR A 127 23.07 0.01 -1.25
C THR A 127 21.58 0.22 -0.97
N ALA A 128 21.01 -0.56 -0.05
CA ALA A 128 19.61 -0.48 0.32
C ALA A 128 19.27 0.86 0.98
N ARG A 129 18.10 1.37 0.63
CA ARG A 129 17.48 2.54 1.23
C ARG A 129 16.29 2.11 2.08
N THR A 130 16.26 2.55 3.32
CA THR A 130 15.14 2.32 4.23
C THR A 130 14.48 3.64 4.60
N VAL A 131 13.16 3.73 4.47
CA VAL A 131 12.40 4.95 4.81
C VAL A 131 11.16 4.57 5.62
N ALA A 132 11.00 5.23 6.75
CA ALA A 132 9.85 5.11 7.63
C ALA A 132 8.84 6.22 7.36
N PHE A 133 7.56 5.86 7.32
CA PHE A 133 6.46 6.78 7.15
C PHE A 133 5.38 6.55 8.21
N ARG A 134 4.66 7.63 8.52
CA ARG A 134 3.46 7.59 9.36
C ARG A 134 2.34 8.39 8.71
N ARG A 135 1.10 7.95 8.90
CA ARG A 135 -0.08 8.78 8.75
C ARG A 135 -1.12 8.38 9.78
N ARG A 136 -1.59 9.33 10.59
CA ARG A 136 -2.49 9.05 11.72
C ARG A 136 -1.97 7.88 12.58
N VAL A 137 -2.63 6.72 12.47
CA VAL A 137 -2.37 5.49 13.23
C VAL A 137 -1.66 4.42 12.39
N GLU A 138 -1.48 4.64 11.09
CA GLU A 138 -0.78 3.73 10.19
C GLU A 138 0.70 4.07 10.12
N TRP A 139 1.52 3.03 10.09
CA TRP A 139 2.96 3.09 9.94
C TRP A 139 3.39 2.23 8.75
N ALA A 140 4.40 2.69 8.03
CA ALA A 140 5.00 1.96 6.93
C ALA A 140 6.52 2.05 7.01
N LEU A 141 7.20 0.94 6.74
CA LEU A 141 8.62 0.87 6.50
C LEU A 141 8.86 0.35 5.09
N VAL A 142 9.58 1.11 4.29
CA VAL A 142 9.91 0.74 2.91
C VAL A 142 11.40 0.47 2.84
N VAL A 143 11.76 -0.72 2.38
CA VAL A 143 13.13 -1.10 2.04
C VAL A 143 13.22 -1.24 0.52
N GLU A 144 14.11 -0.50 -0.10
CA GLU A 144 14.34 -0.53 -1.54
C GLU A 144 15.81 -0.82 -1.82
N ASP A 145 16.08 -1.75 -2.72
CA ASP A 145 17.41 -2.15 -3.15
C ASP A 145 17.44 -2.30 -4.67
N ASN A 146 18.48 -1.75 -5.31
CA ASN A 146 18.74 -1.88 -6.74
C ASN A 146 19.39 -3.22 -7.12
N SER A 147 19.73 -4.07 -6.17
CA SER A 147 20.23 -5.42 -6.38
C SER A 147 19.07 -6.41 -6.27
N ALA A 148 18.66 -6.72 -5.03
CA ALA A 148 17.52 -7.57 -4.73
C ALA A 148 17.08 -7.39 -3.27
N VAL A 149 15.78 -7.38 -3.01
CA VAL A 149 15.20 -7.44 -1.67
C VAL A 149 14.19 -8.57 -1.59
N SER A 150 14.21 -9.29 -0.47
CA SER A 150 13.31 -10.42 -0.22
C SER A 150 12.97 -10.58 1.26
N LEU A 151 12.13 -11.57 1.58
CA LEU A 151 11.90 -12.00 2.96
C LEU A 151 12.61 -13.34 3.19
N ALA A 152 13.53 -13.36 4.15
CA ALA A 152 14.28 -14.54 4.57
C ALA A 152 13.72 -15.21 5.85
N GLY A 153 12.56 -14.76 6.35
CA GLY A 153 11.97 -15.27 7.58
C GLY A 153 10.48 -14.95 7.72
N PRO A 154 9.83 -15.47 8.79
CA PRO A 154 8.44 -15.18 9.06
C PRO A 154 8.27 -13.71 9.48
N VAL A 155 7.19 -13.10 9.00
CA VAL A 155 6.80 -11.75 9.42
C VAL A 155 5.76 -11.85 10.54
N PRO A 156 5.84 -11.02 11.60
CA PRO A 156 4.87 -11.03 12.68
C PRO A 156 3.42 -10.81 12.22
N VAL A 157 2.48 -11.43 12.94
CA VAL A 157 1.05 -11.13 12.77
C VAL A 157 0.79 -9.65 13.02
N GLY A 158 -0.08 -9.06 12.19
CA GLY A 158 -0.41 -7.63 12.25
C GLY A 158 0.46 -6.74 11.35
N VAL A 159 1.41 -7.33 10.61
CA VAL A 159 2.18 -6.65 9.57
C VAL A 159 1.72 -7.12 8.20
N ASP A 160 1.24 -6.18 7.38
CA ASP A 160 0.97 -6.38 5.96
C ASP A 160 2.29 -6.19 5.19
N VAL A 161 2.59 -7.10 4.27
CA VAL A 161 3.84 -7.09 3.51
C VAL A 161 3.55 -7.10 2.03
N ARG A 162 4.20 -6.18 1.30
CA ARG A 162 4.24 -6.19 -0.16
C ARG A 162 5.67 -6.29 -0.65
N ILE A 163 5.89 -7.13 -1.66
CA ILE A 163 7.15 -7.20 -2.39
C ILE A 163 6.86 -6.81 -3.84
N HIS A 164 7.66 -5.91 -4.39
CA HIS A 164 7.52 -5.43 -5.77
C HIS A 164 8.80 -5.71 -6.55
N ASP A 165 8.69 -6.57 -7.57
CA ASP A 165 9.73 -6.88 -8.55
C ASP A 165 11.11 -7.22 -7.95
N ASP A 166 11.13 -7.82 -6.74
CA ASP A 166 12.35 -8.08 -5.95
C ASP A 166 13.21 -6.83 -5.68
N ARG A 167 12.63 -5.62 -5.81
CA ARG A 167 13.33 -4.33 -5.61
C ARG A 167 12.83 -3.53 -4.43
N LEU A 168 11.60 -3.78 -4.00
CA LEU A 168 10.99 -3.01 -2.91
C LEU A 168 10.16 -3.91 -2.01
N VAL A 169 10.37 -3.78 -0.70
CA VAL A 169 9.50 -4.34 0.34
C VAL A 169 8.81 -3.21 1.08
N GLU A 170 7.48 -3.31 1.24
CA GLU A 170 6.69 -2.48 2.15
C GLU A 170 6.26 -3.33 3.34
N LEU A 171 6.54 -2.87 4.56
CA LEU A 171 6.03 -3.43 5.80
C LEU A 171 5.06 -2.41 6.40
N LEU A 172 3.78 -2.74 6.58
CA LEU A 172 2.79 -1.82 7.12
C LEU A 172 2.11 -2.39 8.36
N ALA A 173 1.87 -1.55 9.36
CA ALA A 173 1.13 -1.90 10.56
C ALA A 173 0.25 -0.72 11.01
N ASP A 174 -0.80 -1.01 11.76
CA ASP A 174 -1.69 -0.03 12.38
C ASP A 174 -1.54 -0.12 13.90
N GLU A 175 -1.42 1.02 14.60
CA GLU A 175 -1.38 1.11 16.07
C GLU A 175 -2.53 0.35 16.75
N ARG A 176 -3.67 0.18 16.08
CA ARG A 176 -4.85 -0.53 16.60
C ARG A 176 -4.75 -2.05 16.50
N GLY A 177 -3.94 -2.57 15.56
CA GLY A 177 -3.78 -4.01 15.31
C GLY A 177 -2.66 -4.67 16.13
N VAL A 178 -1.90 -3.89 16.92
CA VAL A 178 -0.71 -4.33 17.68
C VAL A 178 -1.01 -4.48 19.18
N ARG A 179 -2.29 -4.66 19.56
CA ARG A 179 -2.69 -4.89 20.96
C ARG A 179 -2.79 -6.36 21.30
#